data_AF-A0A0D2N809-F1
#
_entry.id   AF-A0A0D2N809-F1
#
_cell.length_a   1.000
_cell.length_b   1.000
_cell.length_c   1.000
_cell.angle_alpha   90.00
_cell.angle_beta   90.00
_cell.angle_gamma   90.00
#
_symmetry.space_group_name_H-M   'P 1'
#
loop_
_entity.id
_entity.type
_entity.pdbx_description
1 polymer ?
#
loop_
_entity_poly.entity_id
_entity_poly.type
_entity_poly.pdbx_seq_one_letter_code
_entity_poly.pdbx_strand_id
1 'polypeptide(L)'
;MVAKHILRGPSSALERPGYKRGKRGNASLMGLKSVNPYIIAYVAVQARFAISSQDQWSSVDGQFNYETFYWFIVGIFDDGEGLELIKHYNHHVFGDELEGDQLAAMTVEPELSDFELMKAQRLAKRVRLST
;
A
#
# COMPACT_ATOMS: atom_id res chain seq x y z
N MET A 1 6.40 -14.56 -0.68
CA MET A 1 5.46 -13.62 -0.02
C MET A 1 4.29 -13.30 -0.95
N VAL A 2 3.06 -13.25 -0.42
CA VAL A 2 1.83 -12.93 -1.20
C VAL A 2 1.94 -11.56 -1.87
N ALA A 3 2.51 -10.56 -1.20
CA ALA A 3 2.69 -9.21 -1.73
C ALA A 3 3.36 -9.17 -3.12
N LYS A 4 4.34 -10.05 -3.38
CA LYS A 4 5.01 -10.12 -4.69
C LYS A 4 4.07 -10.56 -5.82
N HIS A 5 3.13 -11.46 -5.52
CA HIS A 5 2.17 -11.97 -6.50
C HIS A 5 1.10 -10.92 -6.85
N ILE A 6 0.81 -10.01 -5.90
CA ILE A 6 -0.14 -8.92 -6.10
C ILE A 6 0.54 -7.71 -6.76
N LEU A 7 1.74 -7.33 -6.30
CA LEU A 7 2.37 -6.05 -6.65
C LEU A 7 3.33 -6.14 -7.84
N ARG A 8 3.91 -7.32 -8.11
CA ARG A 8 4.88 -7.53 -9.20
C ARG A 8 4.29 -8.35 -10.32
N GLY A 9 5.00 -8.39 -11.46
CA GLY A 9 4.61 -9.22 -12.59
C GLY A 9 4.78 -10.72 -12.30
N PRO A 10 4.04 -11.61 -13.00
CA PRO A 10 4.07 -13.06 -12.75
C PRO A 10 5.47 -13.67 -12.79
N SER A 11 6.30 -13.23 -13.75
CA SER A 11 7.69 -13.65 -13.94
C SER A 11 8.64 -13.25 -12.80
N SER A 12 8.21 -12.38 -11.88
CA SER A 12 9.02 -11.88 -10.76
C SER A 12 8.53 -12.37 -9.40
N ALA A 13 7.35 -13.01 -9.34
CA ALA A 13 6.69 -13.36 -8.09
C ALA A 13 7.47 -14.38 -7.24
N LEU A 14 8.08 -15.38 -7.88
CA LEU A 14 8.86 -16.45 -7.25
C LEU A 14 10.37 -16.19 -7.18
N GLU A 15 10.83 -15.11 -7.81
CA GLU A 15 12.25 -14.80 -7.93
C GLU A 15 12.85 -14.19 -6.66
N ARG A 16 14.15 -13.90 -6.66
CA ARG A 16 14.82 -13.21 -5.55
C ARG A 16 14.17 -11.85 -5.21
N PRO A 17 14.33 -11.33 -3.97
CA PRO A 17 13.89 -9.99 -3.57
C PRO A 17 14.30 -8.91 -4.59
N GLY A 18 13.42 -7.97 -4.87
CA GLY A 18 13.66 -6.87 -5.82
C GLY A 18 13.80 -7.25 -7.29
N TYR A 19 13.76 -8.54 -7.64
CA TYR A 19 13.85 -8.95 -9.05
C TYR A 19 12.68 -8.38 -9.85
N LYS A 20 13.00 -7.79 -11.00
CA LYS A 20 12.03 -7.18 -11.91
C LYS A 20 12.38 -7.55 -13.36
N ARG A 21 11.44 -8.20 -14.05
CA ARG A 21 11.57 -8.53 -15.48
C ARG A 21 10.20 -8.61 -16.14
N GLY A 22 10.07 -8.03 -17.34
CA GLY A 22 8.85 -8.12 -18.14
C GLY A 22 7.89 -6.94 -17.94
N LYS A 23 6.58 -7.22 -18.02
CA LYS A 23 5.52 -6.20 -17.99
C LYS A 23 5.44 -5.47 -16.64
N ARG A 24 4.90 -4.24 -16.66
CA ARG A 24 4.60 -3.45 -15.46
C ARG A 24 3.59 -4.19 -14.58
N GLY A 25 3.95 -4.45 -13.32
CA GLY A 25 3.05 -5.00 -12.31
C GLY A 25 2.23 -3.92 -11.58
N ASN A 26 1.34 -4.32 -10.68
CA ASN A 26 0.42 -3.39 -10.00
C ASN A 26 1.12 -2.28 -9.23
N ALA A 27 2.25 -2.55 -8.56
CA ALA A 27 3.04 -1.49 -7.92
C ALA A 27 3.47 -0.40 -8.92
N SER A 28 3.86 -0.78 -10.13
CA SER A 28 4.21 0.20 -11.17
C SER A 28 2.98 0.95 -11.71
N LEU A 29 1.82 0.30 -11.77
CA LEU A 29 0.57 0.93 -12.22
C LEU A 29 0.07 1.95 -11.20
N MET A 30 0.24 1.66 -9.91
CA MET A 30 -0.12 2.54 -8.79
C MET A 30 0.93 3.62 -8.51
N GLY A 31 2.09 3.60 -9.18
CA GLY A 31 3.21 4.49 -8.86
C GLY A 31 3.84 4.22 -7.49
N LEU A 32 3.65 3.02 -6.95
CA LEU A 32 4.13 2.61 -5.64
C LEU A 32 5.65 2.41 -5.65
N LYS A 33 6.35 3.23 -4.85
CA LYS A 33 7.81 3.17 -4.67
C LYS A 33 8.23 2.38 -3.43
N SER A 34 7.39 2.38 -2.40
CA SER A 34 7.58 1.63 -1.16
C SER A 34 6.25 1.05 -0.68
N VAL A 35 6.32 -0.01 0.10
CA VAL A 35 5.19 -0.54 0.86
C VAL A 35 4.95 0.35 2.07
N ASN A 36 3.69 0.67 2.34
CA ASN A 36 3.22 1.39 3.52
C ASN A 36 2.16 0.52 4.26
N PRO A 37 1.71 0.92 5.46
CA PRO A 37 0.72 0.16 6.25
C PRO A 37 -0.55 -0.20 5.45
N TYR A 38 -1.07 0.75 4.69
CA TYR A 38 -2.28 0.57 3.86
C TYR A 38 -2.13 -0.52 2.80
N ILE A 39 -0.94 -0.64 2.19
CA ILE A 39 -0.63 -1.70 1.23
C ILE A 39 -0.50 -3.05 1.92
N ILE A 40 0.07 -3.11 3.13
CA ILE A 40 0.17 -4.35 3.91
C ILE A 40 -1.24 -4.84 4.27
N ALA A 41 -2.10 -3.94 4.77
CA ALA A 41 -3.50 -4.24 5.06
C ALA A 41 -4.25 -4.73 3.81
N TYR A 42 -4.04 -4.08 2.67
CA TYR A 42 -4.61 -4.52 1.40
C TYR A 42 -4.15 -5.94 1.02
N VAL A 43 -2.85 -6.22 1.08
CA VAL A 43 -2.31 -7.55 0.78
C VAL A 43 -2.89 -8.62 1.71
N ALA A 44 -3.04 -8.33 3.01
CA ALA A 44 -3.63 -9.26 3.97
C ALA A 44 -5.11 -9.53 3.67
N VAL A 45 -5.87 -8.50 3.33
CA VAL A 45 -7.27 -8.61 2.89
C VAL A 45 -7.38 -9.50 1.65
N GLN A 46 -6.55 -9.25 0.63
CA GLN A 46 -6.54 -10.05 -0.60
C GLN A 46 -6.12 -11.51 -0.32
N ALA A 47 -5.14 -11.73 0.55
CA ALA A 47 -4.70 -13.07 0.95
C ALA A 47 -5.83 -13.84 1.64
N ARG A 48 -6.55 -13.19 2.57
CA ARG A 48 -7.70 -13.82 3.24
C ARG A 48 -8.79 -14.17 2.25
N PHE A 49 -9.16 -13.23 1.38
CA PHE A 49 -10.21 -13.47 0.38
C PHE A 49 -9.84 -14.64 -0.54
N ALA A 50 -8.59 -14.72 -0.99
CA ALA A 50 -8.11 -15.81 -1.84
C ALA A 50 -8.13 -17.20 -1.15
N ILE A 51 -8.14 -17.26 0.18
CA ILE A 51 -8.22 -18.50 0.96
C ILE A 51 -9.66 -18.79 1.43
N SER A 52 -10.54 -17.79 1.38
CA SER A 52 -11.95 -17.94 1.75
C SER A 52 -12.71 -18.79 0.75
N SER A 53 -13.84 -19.37 1.18
CA SER A 53 -14.76 -20.09 0.30
C SER A 53 -15.72 -19.17 -0.47
N GLN A 54 -15.49 -17.86 -0.45
CA GLN A 54 -16.36 -16.89 -1.12
C GLN A 54 -15.96 -16.76 -2.58
N ASP A 55 -16.92 -17.01 -3.48
CA ASP A 55 -16.70 -16.88 -4.93
C ASP A 55 -16.72 -15.41 -5.40
N GLN A 56 -17.29 -14.52 -4.59
CA GLN A 56 -17.45 -13.11 -4.91
C GLN A 56 -17.05 -12.24 -3.72
N TRP A 57 -16.52 -11.05 -4.05
CA TRP A 57 -16.14 -10.07 -3.06
C TRP A 57 -17.37 -9.51 -2.33
N SER A 58 -17.31 -9.48 -1.00
CA SER A 58 -18.26 -8.82 -0.11
C SER A 58 -17.51 -8.14 1.02
N SER A 59 -18.00 -7.00 1.52
CA SER A 59 -17.42 -6.32 2.69
C SER A 59 -17.53 -7.17 3.96
N VAL A 60 -18.57 -8.00 4.04
CA VAL A 60 -18.81 -8.93 5.13
C VAL A 60 -18.90 -10.36 4.58
N ASP A 61 -18.06 -11.24 5.11
CA ASP A 61 -18.00 -12.67 4.83
C ASP A 61 -18.39 -13.44 6.09
N GLY A 62 -19.68 -13.78 6.19
CA GLY A 62 -20.25 -14.41 7.37
C GLY A 62 -20.14 -13.51 8.60
N GLN A 63 -19.28 -13.89 9.54
CA GLN A 63 -18.97 -13.13 10.76
C GLN A 63 -17.72 -12.25 10.63
N PHE A 64 -17.08 -12.25 9.47
CA PHE A 64 -15.85 -11.52 9.25
C PHE A 64 -16.09 -10.24 8.45
N ASN A 65 -15.62 -9.11 8.96
CA ASN A 65 -15.70 -7.82 8.29
C ASN A 65 -14.32 -7.42 7.75
N TYR A 66 -14.19 -7.33 6.42
CA TYR A 66 -12.94 -6.98 5.76
C TYR A 66 -12.50 -5.53 6.00
N GLU A 67 -13.45 -4.61 6.18
CA GLU A 67 -13.16 -3.20 6.47
C GLU A 67 -12.60 -3.07 7.89
N THR A 68 -13.23 -3.70 8.89
CA THR A 68 -12.71 -3.74 10.26
C THR A 68 -11.33 -4.37 10.31
N PHE A 69 -11.12 -5.48 9.60
CA PHE A 69 -9.82 -6.13 9.53
C PHE A 69 -8.74 -5.25 8.88
N TYR A 70 -9.09 -4.54 7.81
CA TYR A 70 -8.18 -3.61 7.14
C TYR A 70 -7.69 -2.53 8.09
N TRP A 71 -8.61 -1.81 8.74
CA TRP A 71 -8.28 -0.73 9.66
C TRP A 71 -7.57 -1.22 10.92
N PHE A 72 -7.93 -2.41 11.40
CA PHE A 72 -7.20 -3.04 12.50
C PHE A 72 -5.73 -3.25 12.15
N ILE A 73 -5.42 -3.75 10.94
CA ILE A 73 -4.03 -3.91 10.51
C ILE A 73 -3.34 -2.56 10.39
N VAL A 74 -3.99 -1.55 9.82
CA VAL A 74 -3.40 -0.20 9.72
C VAL A 74 -3.05 0.33 11.12
N GLY A 75 -3.95 0.18 12.09
CA GLY A 75 -3.74 0.66 13.46
C GLY A 75 -2.56 0.02 14.20
N ILE A 76 -2.12 -1.18 13.81
CA ILE A 76 -0.89 -1.80 14.36
C ILE A 76 0.36 -0.95 14.07
N PHE A 77 0.32 -0.10 13.05
CA PHE A 77 1.46 0.72 12.65
C PHE A 77 1.46 2.13 13.28
N ASP A 78 0.40 2.52 13.98
CA ASP A 78 0.23 3.89 14.51
C ASP A 78 1.32 4.25 15.54
N ASP A 79 1.74 3.28 16.36
CA ASP A 79 2.77 3.47 17.39
C ASP A 79 4.20 3.15 16.90
N GLY A 80 4.39 2.92 15.60
CA GLY A 80 5.69 2.59 15.01
C GLY A 80 6.17 1.15 15.27
N GLU A 81 5.38 0.29 15.90
CA GLU A 81 5.75 -1.12 16.12
C GLU A 81 5.91 -1.90 14.79
N GLY A 82 5.17 -1.52 13.75
CA GLY A 82 5.19 -2.21 12.45
C GLY A 82 6.34 -1.84 11.51
N LEU A 83 7.31 -1.06 11.97
CA LEU A 83 8.43 -0.56 11.16
C LEU A 83 9.28 -1.68 10.53
N GLU A 84 9.61 -2.72 11.30
CA GLU A 84 10.35 -3.87 10.77
C GLU A 84 9.53 -4.67 9.74
N LEU A 85 8.20 -4.69 9.89
CA LEU A 85 7.32 -5.32 8.91
C LEU A 85 7.31 -4.54 7.59
N ILE A 86 7.31 -3.20 7.64
CA ILE A 86 7.45 -2.35 6.45
C ILE A 86 8.79 -2.62 5.76
N LYS A 87 9.90 -2.68 6.51
CA LYS A 87 11.22 -3.02 5.94
C LYS A 87 11.20 -4.39 5.28
N HIS A 88 10.66 -5.39 5.97
CA HIS A 88 10.57 -6.76 5.46
C HIS A 88 9.79 -6.83 4.13
N TYR A 89 8.64 -6.14 4.05
CA TYR A 89 7.86 -6.07 2.82
C TYR A 89 8.61 -5.33 1.70
N ASN A 90 9.25 -4.20 2.01
CA ASN A 90 10.03 -3.43 1.03
C ASN A 90 11.22 -4.22 0.49
N HIS A 91 11.96 -4.90 1.36
CA HIS A 91 13.04 -5.80 0.95
C HIS A 91 12.53 -6.84 -0.04
N HIS A 92 11.46 -7.57 0.30
CA HIS A 92 10.95 -8.63 -0.57
C HIS A 92 10.35 -8.13 -1.90
N VAL A 93 9.65 -6.99 -1.90
CA VAL A 93 8.97 -6.46 -3.09
C VAL A 93 9.91 -5.63 -3.95
N PHE A 94 10.64 -4.69 -3.36
CA PHE A 94 11.47 -3.70 -4.04
C PHE A 94 12.96 -4.03 -4.03
N GLY A 95 13.42 -4.85 -3.10
CA GLY A 95 14.84 -5.16 -2.94
C GLY A 95 15.59 -4.10 -2.13
N ASP A 96 14.86 -3.20 -1.48
CA ASP A 96 15.46 -2.11 -0.72
C ASP A 96 16.02 -2.65 0.61
N GLU A 97 17.23 -2.22 0.94
CA GLU A 97 17.77 -2.24 2.30
C GLU A 97 17.53 -0.84 2.88
N LEU A 98 16.29 -0.54 3.29
CA LEU A 98 16.00 0.76 3.91
C LEU A 98 16.70 0.82 5.28
N GLU A 99 17.70 1.70 5.41
CA GLU A 99 18.30 2.03 6.71
C GLU A 99 17.30 2.79 7.60
N GLY A 100 17.44 2.64 8.93
CA GLY A 100 16.43 3.04 9.92
C GLY A 100 15.98 4.50 9.88
N ASP A 101 16.82 5.42 9.41
CA ASP A 101 16.55 6.87 9.35
C ASP A 101 15.46 7.23 8.31
N GLN A 102 15.37 6.48 7.21
CA GLN A 102 14.38 6.73 6.14
C GLN A 102 12.96 6.34 6.57
N LEU A 103 12.85 5.51 7.59
CA LEU A 103 11.61 4.92 8.06
C LEU A 103 10.86 5.86 9.01
N ALA A 104 11.59 6.59 9.86
CA ALA A 104 11.06 7.63 10.74
C ALA A 104 10.51 8.83 9.94
N ALA A 105 11.05 9.08 8.74
CA ALA A 105 10.53 10.10 7.82
C ALA A 105 9.21 9.69 7.14
N MET A 106 8.88 8.39 7.09
CA MET A 106 7.65 7.86 6.48
C MET A 106 6.45 7.80 7.46
N THR A 107 6.69 7.87 8.77
CA THR A 107 5.65 7.83 9.82
C THR A 107 5.07 9.22 10.15
N VAL A 108 5.48 10.27 9.44
CA VAL A 108 4.91 11.61 9.67
C VAL A 108 3.51 11.65 9.05
N GLU A 109 2.51 11.84 9.94
CA GLU A 109 1.11 12.24 9.70
C GLU A 109 0.97 13.28 8.55
N PRO A 110 -0.19 13.32 7.88
CA PRO A 110 -0.31 13.80 6.51
C PRO A 110 -0.04 15.31 6.44
N GLU A 111 1.13 15.69 5.95
CA GLU A 111 1.24 16.98 5.27
C GLU A 111 0.18 17.01 4.17
N LEU A 112 -0.65 18.05 4.21
CA LEU A 112 -1.79 18.33 3.33
C LEU A 112 -1.76 17.48 2.05
N SER A 113 -2.68 16.52 1.93
CA SER A 113 -2.75 15.63 0.77
C SER A 113 -2.56 16.45 -0.51
N ASP A 114 -1.63 16.05 -1.40
CA ASP A 114 -1.38 16.72 -2.70
C ASP A 114 -2.68 17.05 -3.46
N PHE A 115 -3.72 16.25 -3.21
CA PHE A 115 -5.06 16.44 -3.70
C PHE A 115 -5.76 17.73 -3.20
N GLU A 116 -5.60 18.08 -1.92
CA GLU A 116 -6.11 19.32 -1.33
C GLU A 116 -5.37 20.56 -1.85
N LEU A 117 -4.04 20.45 -2.02
CA LEU A 117 -3.25 21.50 -2.66
C LEU A 117 -3.72 21.75 -4.11
N MET A 118 -3.98 20.67 -4.86
CA MET A 118 -4.49 20.74 -6.22
C MET A 118 -5.91 21.33 -6.28
N LYS A 119 -6.78 21.01 -5.31
CA LYS A 119 -8.11 21.61 -5.18
C LYS A 119 -8.03 23.12 -4.89
N ALA A 120 -7.17 23.54 -3.97
CA ALA A 120 -6.98 24.95 -3.63
C ALA A 120 -6.49 25.77 -4.83
N GLN A 121 -5.52 25.24 -5.60
CA GLN A 121 -5.03 25.86 -6.84
C GLN A 121 -6.14 26.03 -7.88
N ARG A 122 -7.00 25.01 -8.05
CA ARG A 122 -8.13 25.06 -8.99
C ARG A 122 -9.19 26.08 -8.55
N LEU A 123 -9.46 26.20 -7.25
CA LEU A 123 -10.38 27.18 -6.70
C LEU A 123 -9.86 28.61 -6.92
N ALA A 124 -8.58 28.87 -6.61
CA ALA A 124 -7.93 30.16 -6.83
C ALA A 124 -7.93 30.58 -8.31
N LYS A 125 -7.70 29.63 -9.23
CA LYS A 125 -7.77 29.90 -10.67
C LYS A 125 -9.18 30.26 -11.14
N ARG A 126 -10.23 29.64 -10.57
CA ARG A 126 -11.63 29.98 -10.88
C ARG A 126 -11.99 31.38 -10.40
N VAL A 127 -11.59 31.75 -9.20
CA VAL A 127 -11.82 33.10 -8.64
C VAL A 127 -11.15 34.19 -9.49
N ARG A 128 -9.94 33.92 -9.97
CA ARG A 128 -9.19 34.85 -10.84
C ARG A 128 -9.83 35.03 -12.24
N LEU A 129 -10.59 34.05 -12.71
CA LEU A 129 -11.28 34.10 -14.01
C LEU A 129 -12.68 34.70 -13.92
N SER A 130 -13.22 34.86 -12.70
CA SER A 130 -14.53 35.46 -12.45
C SER A 130 -14.47 36.92 -11.98
N THR A 131 -13.30 37.56 -12.07
CA THR A 131 -13.06 38.99 -11.83
C THR A 131 -12.59 39.62 -13.12
#